data_AF-E1X5M2-F1
#
_entry.id   AF-E1X5M2-F1
#
_cell.length_a   1.000
_cell.length_b   1.000
_cell.length_c   1.000
_cell.angle_alpha   90.00
_cell.angle_beta   90.00
_cell.angle_gamma   90.00
#
_symmetry.space_group_name_H-M   'P 1'
#
loop_
_entity.id
_entity.type
_entity.pdbx_description
1 polymer ?
#
loop_
_entity_poly.entity_id
_entity_poly.type
_entity_poly.pdbx_seq_one_letter_code
_entity_poly.pdbx_strand_id
1 'polypeptide(L)'
;MKFARFVVVTSFLLFAVSEFASADETRCINRLTNDFNTDSISHTLSLDDYEVRDYGNDHLALAIKMIRILIDEVGCSPKAINFGRSARGRSHNRCDQILRGVPSSRVCYVETNLGYFFVTTNMLTDMHITFNRWD
;
A
#
# COMPACT_ATOMS: atom_id res chain seq x y z
N MET A 1 -47.86 -12.18 -12.10
CA MET A 1 -46.71 -12.38 -13.01
C MET A 1 -45.85 -11.14 -13.29
N LYS A 2 -46.36 -9.89 -13.20
CA LYS A 2 -45.54 -8.68 -13.45
C LYS A 2 -44.46 -8.40 -12.39
N PHE A 3 -44.71 -8.73 -11.12
CA PHE A 3 -43.75 -8.57 -10.02
C PHE A 3 -42.51 -9.46 -10.15
N ALA A 4 -42.67 -10.71 -10.59
CA ALA A 4 -41.55 -11.64 -10.77
C ALA A 4 -40.55 -11.16 -11.85
N ARG A 5 -41.05 -10.50 -12.91
CA ARG A 5 -40.19 -9.91 -13.95
C ARG A 5 -39.37 -8.73 -13.44
N PHE A 6 -39.96 -7.89 -12.58
CA PHE A 6 -39.23 -6.76 -11.99
C PHE A 6 -38.11 -7.24 -11.06
N VAL A 7 -38.37 -8.24 -10.22
CA VAL A 7 -37.38 -8.79 -9.28
C VAL A 7 -36.19 -9.41 -10.02
N VAL A 8 -36.43 -10.15 -11.11
CA VAL A 8 -35.36 -10.75 -11.91
C VAL A 8 -34.49 -9.69 -12.58
N VAL A 9 -35.09 -8.65 -13.15
CA VAL A 9 -34.33 -7.56 -13.81
C VAL A 9 -33.51 -6.77 -12.78
N THR A 10 -34.06 -6.45 -11.60
CA THR A 10 -33.30 -5.76 -10.55
C THR A 10 -32.19 -6.61 -9.95
N SER A 11 -32.40 -7.92 -9.81
CA SER A 11 -31.38 -8.83 -9.28
C SER A 11 -30.21 -9.03 -10.26
N PHE A 12 -30.48 -9.01 -11.56
CA PHE A 12 -29.44 -9.14 -12.59
C PHE A 12 -28.58 -7.87 -12.70
N LEU A 13 -29.21 -6.69 -12.56
CA LEU A 13 -28.50 -5.40 -12.51
C LEU A 13 -27.57 -5.30 -11.30
N LEU A 14 -27.99 -5.76 -10.11
CA LEU A 14 -27.15 -5.74 -8.91
C LEU A 14 -25.92 -6.65 -9.02
N PHE A 15 -26.04 -7.79 -9.73
CA PHE A 15 -24.91 -8.69 -9.99
C PHE A 15 -23.89 -8.05 -10.94
N ALA A 16 -24.35 -7.41 -12.01
CA ALA A 16 -23.46 -6.79 -13.00
C ALA A 16 -22.61 -5.64 -12.42
N VAL A 17 -23.13 -4.86 -11.47
CA VAL A 17 -22.37 -3.76 -10.84
C VAL A 17 -21.27 -4.29 -9.90
N SER A 18 -21.42 -5.50 -9.38
CA SER A 18 -20.46 -6.09 -8.43
C SER A 18 -19.11 -6.47 -9.07
N GLU A 19 -19.11 -6.85 -10.36
CA GLU A 19 -17.90 -7.27 -11.07
C GLU A 19 -16.97 -6.09 -11.44
N PHE A 20 -17.51 -4.89 -11.60
CA PHE A 20 -16.70 -3.71 -11.95
C PHE A 20 -15.89 -3.18 -10.75
N ALA A 21 -16.33 -3.42 -9.52
CA ALA A 21 -15.64 -2.94 -8.33
C ALA A 21 -14.33 -3.69 -8.04
N SER A 22 -14.24 -4.98 -8.37
CA SER A 22 -13.04 -5.81 -8.13
C SER A 22 -11.95 -5.66 -9.20
N ALA A 23 -12.31 -5.23 -10.41
CA ALA A 23 -11.38 -5.06 -11.52
C ALA A 23 -10.40 -3.89 -11.30
N ASP A 24 -10.83 -2.86 -10.57
CA ASP A 24 -10.03 -1.67 -10.31
C ASP A 24 -8.90 -1.94 -9.30
N GLU A 25 -9.22 -2.61 -8.19
CA GLU A 25 -8.26 -2.99 -7.15
C GLU A 25 -7.16 -3.91 -7.70
N THR A 26 -7.51 -4.88 -8.54
CA THR A 26 -6.52 -5.78 -9.16
C THR A 26 -5.56 -5.02 -10.07
N ARG A 27 -6.07 -4.07 -10.86
CA ARG A 27 -5.23 -3.26 -11.78
C ARG A 27 -4.26 -2.35 -11.05
N CYS A 28 -4.70 -1.71 -9.97
CA CYS A 28 -3.85 -0.81 -9.22
C CYS A 28 -2.74 -1.59 -8.49
N ILE A 29 -3.05 -2.76 -7.90
CA ILE A 29 -2.05 -3.63 -7.28
C ILE A 29 -1.04 -4.14 -8.31
N ASN A 30 -1.49 -4.48 -9.52
CA ASN A 30 -0.58 -4.87 -10.59
C ASN A 30 0.35 -3.72 -11.00
N ARG A 31 -0.09 -2.46 -10.96
CA ARG A 31 0.80 -1.31 -11.18
C ARG A 31 1.81 -1.12 -10.04
N LEU A 32 1.35 -1.23 -8.80
CA LEU A 32 2.20 -1.11 -7.61
C LEU A 32 3.29 -2.19 -7.57
N THR A 33 2.95 -3.40 -7.97
CA THR A 33 3.82 -4.58 -7.86
C THR A 33 4.48 -4.98 -9.18
N ASN A 34 4.22 -4.24 -10.26
CA ASN A 34 4.57 -4.62 -11.63
C ASN A 34 4.12 -6.05 -11.99
N ASP A 35 2.88 -6.39 -11.64
CA ASP A 35 2.26 -7.71 -11.81
C ASP A 35 3.11 -8.84 -11.21
N PHE A 36 3.84 -8.53 -10.13
CA PHE A 36 4.77 -9.44 -9.45
C PHE A 36 5.84 -10.06 -10.38
N ASN A 37 6.09 -9.46 -11.55
CA ASN A 37 7.07 -9.94 -12.53
C ASN A 37 8.52 -9.71 -12.11
N THR A 38 8.74 -8.81 -11.15
CA THR A 38 10.04 -8.50 -10.57
C THR A 38 10.00 -8.74 -9.06
N ASP A 39 11.08 -9.26 -8.49
CA ASP A 39 11.13 -9.55 -7.05
C ASP A 39 11.03 -8.28 -6.18
N SER A 40 11.51 -7.15 -6.71
CA SER A 40 11.43 -5.85 -6.03
C SER A 40 11.19 -4.70 -7.01
N ILE A 41 10.47 -3.69 -6.56
CA ILE A 41 10.26 -2.42 -7.28
C ILE A 41 10.42 -1.24 -6.30
N SER A 42 11.04 -0.16 -6.76
CA SER A 42 11.31 1.02 -5.96
C SER A 42 10.54 2.23 -6.47
N HIS A 43 9.98 2.99 -5.55
CA HIS A 43 9.30 4.25 -5.76
C HIS A 43 9.97 5.34 -4.93
N THR A 44 10.01 6.56 -5.45
CA THR A 44 10.54 7.72 -4.74
C THR A 44 9.44 8.76 -4.67
N LEU A 45 9.14 9.24 -3.46
CA LEU A 45 8.17 10.29 -3.20
C LEU A 45 8.88 11.46 -2.52
N SER A 46 8.66 12.68 -2.99
CA SER A 46 9.09 13.88 -2.27
C SER A 46 8.09 14.17 -1.16
N LEU A 47 8.56 14.41 0.07
CA LEU A 47 7.68 14.81 1.18
C LEU A 47 7.06 16.20 0.95
N ASP A 48 7.69 17.04 0.13
CA ASP A 48 7.22 18.40 -0.14
C ASP A 48 5.95 18.42 -1.00
N ASP A 49 5.68 17.33 -1.73
CA ASP A 49 4.52 17.21 -2.61
C ASP A 49 3.23 16.80 -1.87
N TYR A 50 3.32 16.41 -0.59
CA TYR A 50 2.19 15.87 0.16
C TYR A 50 2.04 16.51 1.55
N GLU A 51 0.79 16.70 1.98
CA GLU A 51 0.48 17.15 3.34
C GLU A 51 0.70 16.01 4.35
N VAL A 52 1.94 15.83 4.79
CA VAL A 52 2.33 14.85 5.80
C VAL A 52 2.46 15.55 7.16
N ARG A 53 1.58 15.18 8.11
CA ARG A 53 1.73 15.59 9.52
C ARG A 53 3.11 15.22 10.05
N ASP A 54 3.67 16.02 10.94
CA ASP A 54 4.85 15.65 11.70
C ASP A 54 4.58 14.45 12.65
N TYR A 55 5.33 13.36 12.44
CA TYR A 55 5.27 12.14 13.25
C TYR A 55 6.33 12.14 14.36
N GLY A 56 7.22 13.14 14.43
CA GLY A 56 8.30 13.21 15.40
C GLY A 56 9.16 11.96 15.40
N ASN A 57 9.13 11.21 16.50
CA ASN A 57 9.91 9.97 16.68
C ASN A 57 9.16 8.69 16.24
N ASP A 58 7.91 8.79 15.78
CA ASP A 58 7.13 7.65 15.29
C ASP A 58 7.42 7.37 13.81
N HIS A 59 8.63 6.89 13.56
CA HIS A 59 9.11 6.62 12.21
C HIS A 59 8.33 5.50 11.51
N LEU A 60 7.75 4.58 12.27
CA LEU A 60 6.93 3.50 11.71
C LEU A 60 5.60 4.04 11.20
N ALA A 61 4.93 4.90 11.98
CA ALA A 61 3.68 5.51 11.52
C ALA A 61 3.91 6.41 10.28
N LEU A 62 5.04 7.13 10.23
CA LEU A 62 5.45 7.88 9.05
C LEU A 62 5.64 6.96 7.84
N ALA A 63 6.39 5.86 7.98
CA ALA A 63 6.60 4.89 6.90
C ALA A 63 5.27 4.31 6.39
N ILE A 64 4.37 3.90 7.29
CA ILE A 64 3.03 3.40 6.91
C ILE A 64 2.21 4.48 6.19
N LYS A 65 2.29 5.75 6.63
CA LYS A 65 1.59 6.86 5.97
C LYS A 65 2.13 7.08 4.55
N MET A 66 3.45 7.02 4.36
CA MET A 66 4.05 7.18 3.03
C MET A 66 3.70 6.02 2.09
N ILE A 67 3.66 4.78 2.59
CA ILE A 67 3.15 3.65 1.80
C ILE A 67 1.68 3.87 1.43
N ARG A 68 0.84 4.42 2.33
CA ARG A 68 -0.56 4.77 2.00
C ARG A 68 -0.67 5.86 0.93
N ILE A 69 0.22 6.84 0.94
CA ILE A 69 0.28 7.87 -0.10
C ILE A 69 0.64 7.22 -1.44
N LEU A 70 1.66 6.35 -1.47
CA LEU A 70 2.03 5.61 -2.67
C LEU A 70 0.85 4.77 -3.22
N ILE A 71 0.14 4.07 -2.34
CA ILE A 71 -1.06 3.28 -2.69
C ILE A 71 -2.13 4.18 -3.33
N ASP A 72 -2.38 5.35 -2.76
CA ASP A 72 -3.36 6.30 -3.29
C ASP A 72 -2.94 6.86 -4.66
N GLU A 73 -1.65 7.17 -4.83
CA GLU A 73 -1.08 7.69 -6.09
C GLU A 73 -1.19 6.69 -7.24
N VAL A 74 -1.00 5.39 -6.98
CA VAL A 74 -1.20 4.34 -7.99
C VAL A 74 -2.69 4.05 -8.27
N GLY A 75 -3.60 4.72 -7.55
CA GLY A 75 -5.05 4.62 -7.70
C GLY A 75 -5.68 3.47 -6.90
N CYS A 76 -5.00 2.96 -5.87
CA CYS A 76 -5.56 1.94 -5.01
C CYS A 76 -6.38 2.52 -3.86
N SER A 77 -7.42 1.77 -3.46
CA SER A 77 -8.14 2.03 -2.22
C SER A 77 -7.19 1.98 -1.01
N PRO A 78 -7.35 2.85 0.01
CA PRO A 78 -6.57 2.79 1.24
C PRO A 78 -6.67 1.46 2.00
N LYS A 79 -7.68 0.63 1.67
CA LYS A 79 -7.92 -0.68 2.26
C LYS A 79 -7.34 -1.83 1.44
N ALA A 80 -6.79 -1.56 0.25
CA ALA A 80 -6.23 -2.58 -0.64
C ALA A 80 -5.04 -3.32 -0.02
N ILE A 81 -4.34 -2.65 0.89
CA ILE A 81 -3.22 -3.21 1.64
C ILE A 81 -3.53 -3.20 3.13
N ASN A 82 -3.38 -4.37 3.75
CA ASN A 82 -3.50 -4.58 5.17
C ASN A 82 -2.12 -4.55 5.83
N PHE A 83 -1.92 -3.59 6.74
CA PHE A 83 -0.67 -3.41 7.49
C PHE A 83 -0.67 -4.12 8.86
N GLY A 84 -1.77 -4.75 9.26
CA GLY A 84 -1.95 -5.46 10.53
C GLY A 84 -1.96 -7.00 10.40
N ARG A 85 -2.16 -7.50 9.18
CA ARG A 85 -2.22 -8.93 8.87
C ARG A 85 -1.43 -9.23 7.60
N SER A 86 -0.58 -10.23 7.66
CA SER A 86 0.21 -10.75 6.55
C SER A 86 -0.22 -12.16 6.15
N ALA A 87 0.43 -12.71 5.13
CA ALA A 87 0.21 -14.08 4.69
C ALA A 87 0.45 -15.12 5.81
N ARG A 88 1.35 -14.82 6.76
CA ARG A 88 1.73 -15.72 7.87
C ARG A 88 1.03 -15.40 9.20
N GLY A 89 0.11 -14.43 9.23
CA GLY A 89 -0.63 -14.07 10.45
C GLY A 89 -0.58 -12.58 10.76
N ARG A 90 -0.11 -12.19 11.94
CA ARG A 90 0.06 -10.78 12.32
C ARG A 90 1.26 -10.22 11.58
N SER A 91 1.15 -9.01 11.02
CA SER A 91 2.27 -8.34 10.38
C SER A 91 3.35 -7.95 11.40
N HIS A 92 4.61 -8.10 10.99
CA HIS A 92 5.77 -7.65 11.73
C HIS A 92 6.34 -6.40 11.08
N ASN A 93 6.31 -5.27 11.80
CA ASN A 93 6.82 -4.00 11.30
C ASN A 93 7.89 -3.49 12.27
N ARG A 94 9.01 -2.98 11.74
CA ARG A 94 10.13 -2.50 12.55
C ARG A 94 10.89 -1.41 11.83
N CYS A 95 11.37 -0.41 12.56
CA CYS A 95 12.34 0.55 12.05
C CYS A 95 13.64 0.43 12.81
N ASP A 96 14.74 0.26 12.08
CA ASP A 96 16.08 0.17 12.65
C ASP A 96 16.99 1.24 12.06
N GLN A 97 17.90 1.75 12.88
CA GLN A 97 18.91 2.69 12.46
C GLN A 97 20.15 1.93 12.01
N ILE A 98 20.52 2.07 10.73
CA ILE A 98 21.67 1.36 10.18
C ILE A 98 22.98 1.96 10.72
N LEU A 99 23.07 3.29 10.78
CA LEU A 99 24.22 4.01 11.33
C LEU A 99 23.83 4.69 12.64
N ARG A 100 24.36 4.18 13.74
CA ARG A 100 24.11 4.73 15.08
C ARG A 100 24.45 6.22 15.12
N GLY A 101 23.56 7.03 15.69
CA GLY A 101 23.76 8.48 15.81
C GLY A 101 23.43 9.30 14.56
N VAL A 102 23.10 8.68 13.43
CA VAL A 102 22.65 9.35 12.21
C VAL A 102 21.15 9.09 11.98
N PRO A 103 20.22 9.98 12.39
CA PRO A 103 18.78 9.71 12.35
C PRO A 103 18.23 9.40 10.95
N SER A 104 18.82 10.00 9.90
CA SER A 104 18.46 9.77 8.49
C SER A 104 18.84 8.40 7.96
N SER A 105 19.70 7.63 8.67
CA SER A 105 20.07 6.27 8.27
C SER A 105 19.05 5.20 8.66
N ARG A 106 17.86 5.61 9.11
CA ARG A 106 16.81 4.71 9.56
C ARG A 106 16.12 4.06 8.36
N VAL A 107 15.90 2.77 8.47
CA VAL A 107 15.17 1.96 7.50
C VAL A 107 14.01 1.28 8.20
N CYS A 108 12.81 1.44 7.66
CA CYS A 108 11.60 0.82 8.15
C CYS A 108 11.20 -0.37 7.27
N TYR A 109 11.05 -1.53 7.88
CA TYR A 109 10.44 -2.72 7.31
C TYR A 109 8.96 -2.76 7.69
N VAL A 110 8.09 -2.87 6.69
CA VAL A 110 6.63 -2.93 6.87
C VAL A 110 6.07 -4.12 6.10
N GLU A 111 5.56 -5.10 6.83
CA GLU A 111 4.92 -6.31 6.31
C GLU A 111 3.42 -6.10 6.05
N THR A 112 2.93 -6.67 4.95
CA THR A 112 1.54 -6.53 4.50
C THR A 112 0.95 -7.86 4.01
N ASN A 113 -0.29 -7.86 3.51
CA ASN A 113 -0.86 -9.03 2.84
C ASN A 113 -0.23 -9.34 1.47
N LEU A 114 0.46 -8.39 0.83
CA LEU A 114 0.99 -8.54 -0.54
C LEU A 114 2.49 -8.86 -0.60
N GLY A 115 3.23 -8.36 0.38
CA GLY A 115 4.68 -8.44 0.44
C GLY A 115 5.19 -7.61 1.61
N TYR A 116 6.45 -7.19 1.50
CA TYR A 116 7.07 -6.30 2.46
C TYR A 116 7.61 -5.03 1.77
N PHE A 117 7.55 -3.93 2.50
CA PHE A 117 8.05 -2.64 2.05
C PHE A 117 9.24 -2.23 2.90
N PHE A 118 10.30 -1.77 2.24
CA PHE A 118 11.38 -1.03 2.88
C PHE A 118 11.21 0.45 2.60
N VAL A 119 11.19 1.25 3.66
CA VAL A 119 11.11 2.70 3.56
C VAL A 119 12.39 3.31 4.10
N THR A 120 13.06 4.11 3.28
CA THR A 120 14.25 4.86 3.66
C THR A 120 14.05 6.34 3.34
N THR A 121 14.74 7.22 4.05
CA THR A 121 14.66 8.67 3.85
C THR A 121 16.03 9.20 3.46
N ASN A 122 16.09 10.06 2.45
CA ASN A 122 17.33 10.80 2.19
C ASN A 122 17.42 12.05 3.09
N MET A 123 18.55 12.76 3.07
CA MET A 123 18.77 13.93 3.94
C MET A 123 18.05 15.21 3.46
N LEU A 124 17.45 15.20 2.28
CA LEU A 124 16.76 16.35 1.72
C LEU A 124 15.30 16.28 2.15
N THR A 125 14.45 15.61 1.39
CA THR A 125 13.03 15.43 1.70
C THR A 125 12.43 14.18 1.02
N ASP A 126 13.23 13.35 0.34
CA ASP A 126 12.68 12.22 -0.39
C ASP A 126 12.59 10.96 0.48
N MET A 127 11.48 10.26 0.29
CA MET A 127 11.25 8.91 0.79
C MET A 127 11.39 7.91 -0.35
N HIS A 128 12.26 6.92 -0.16
CA HIS A 128 12.39 5.79 -1.06
C HIS A 128 11.64 4.59 -0.47
N ILE A 129 10.66 4.08 -1.22
CA ILE A 129 9.80 2.97 -0.85
C ILE A 129 10.08 1.83 -1.82
N THR A 130 10.65 0.74 -1.32
CA THR A 130 10.90 -0.47 -2.11
C THR A 130 9.92 -1.55 -1.68
N PHE A 131 9.05 -1.98 -2.60
CA PHE A 131 8.20 -3.15 -2.44
C PHE A 131 8.98 -4.40 -2.84
N ASN A 132 8.86 -5.45 -2.04
CA ASN A 132 9.34 -6.80 -2.35
C ASN A 132 8.21 -7.81 -2.20
N ARG A 133 8.12 -8.74 -3.15
CA ARG A 133 7.21 -9.88 -3.09
C ARG A 133 7.60 -10.81 -1.93
N TRP A 134 6.63 -11.51 -1.36
CA TRP A 134 6.89 -12.71 -0.57
C TRP A 134 7.75 -13.70 -1.38
N ASP A 135 8.84 -14.18 -0.79
CA ASP A 135 9.62 -15.29 -1.34
C ASP A 135 8.95 -16.64 -1.06
#